data_AF-A0A2N2NPV7-F1
#
_entry.id   AF-A0A2N2NPV7-F1
#
_cell.length_a   1.000
_cell.length_b   1.000
_cell.length_c   1.000
_cell.angle_alpha   90.00
_cell.angle_beta   90.00
_cell.angle_gamma   90.00
#
_symmetry.space_group_name_H-M   'P 1'
#
loop_
_entity.id
_entity.type
_entity.pdbx_description
1 polymer ?
#
loop_
_entity_poly.entity_id
_entity_poly.type
_entity_poly.pdbx_seq_one_letter_code
_entity_poly.pdbx_strand_id
1 'polypeptide(L)' 'MTTKKQGNYPPGRFLQSLYRFPVYLYAWGLGWMFDKRFVLFHHVGRKSGKHYQTVVEVVEI' A
#
# COMPACT_ATOMS: atom_id res chain seq x y z
N MET A 1 -34.04 12.55 -7.74
CA MET A 1 -32.57 12.68 -7.87
C MET A 1 -31.98 12.75 -6.47
N THR A 2 -31.50 11.63 -5.92
CA THR A 2 -30.96 11.56 -4.56
C THR A 2 -29.44 11.80 -4.60
N THR A 3 -29.02 13.01 -4.27
CA THR A 3 -27.60 13.37 -4.13
C THR A 3 -27.02 12.63 -2.92
N LYS A 4 -26.28 11.54 -3.16
CA LYS A 4 -25.44 10.89 -2.15
C LYS A 4 -24.42 11.92 -1.64
N LYS A 5 -24.53 12.34 -0.38
CA LYS A 5 -23.43 13.04 0.31
C LYS A 5 -22.27 12.06 0.44
N GLN A 6 -21.17 12.28 -0.28
CA GLN A 6 -19.87 11.69 0.06
C GLN A 6 -19.44 12.25 1.43
N GLY A 7 -19.77 11.54 2.50
CA GLY A 7 -19.14 11.79 3.79
C GLY A 7 -17.67 11.42 3.68
N ASN A 8 -16.79 12.38 3.97
CA ASN A 8 -15.34 12.19 4.06
C ASN A 8 -14.99 11.41 5.34
N TYR A 9 -15.61 10.24 5.51
CA TYR A 9 -15.28 9.34 6.61
C TYR A 9 -13.92 8.74 6.30
N PRO A 10 -12.97 8.72 7.27
CA PRO A 10 -11.71 8.04 7.06
C PRO A 10 -12.01 6.61 6.60
N PRO A 11 -11.27 6.08 5.60
CA PRO A 11 -11.53 4.76 5.06
C PRO A 11 -11.60 3.76 6.22
N GLY A 12 -12.64 2.93 6.23
CA GLY A 12 -12.87 1.97 7.31
C GLY A 12 -11.60 1.16 7.60
N ARG A 13 -11.40 0.75 8.86
CA ARG A 13 -10.19 0.03 9.31
C ARG A 13 -9.86 -1.19 8.43
N PHE A 14 -10.88 -1.82 7.85
CA PHE A 14 -10.74 -2.90 6.87
C PHE A 14 -10.01 -2.47 5.59
N LEU A 15 -10.41 -1.35 4.98
CA LEU A 15 -9.75 -0.81 3.79
C LEU A 15 -8.29 -0.47 4.07
N GLN A 16 -8.01 0.12 5.24
CA GLN A 16 -6.63 0.42 5.65
C GLN A 16 -5.77 -0.84 5.79
N SER A 17 -6.36 -1.96 6.26
CA SER A 17 -5.66 -3.24 6.32
C SER A 17 -5.42 -3.81 4.93
N LEU A 18 -6.36 -3.65 3.99
CA LEU A 18 -6.20 -4.10 2.61
C LEU A 18 -5.05 -3.37 1.91
N TYR A 19 -4.89 -2.07 2.15
CA TYR A 19 -3.73 -1.31 1.63
C TYR A 19 -2.39 -1.76 2.23
N ARG A 20 -2.38 -2.40 3.40
CA ARG A 20 -1.17 -2.95 4.05
C ARG A 20 -0.93 -4.42 3.72
N PHE A 21 -1.92 -5.11 3.16
CA PHE A 21 -1.84 -6.53 2.78
C PHE A 21 -0.61 -6.86 1.92
N PRO A 22 -0.24 -6.08 0.89
CA PRO A 22 0.93 -6.37 0.07
C PRO A 22 2.24 -6.34 0.87
N VAL A 23 2.35 -5.43 1.84
CA VAL A 23 3.55 -5.31 2.68
C VAL A 23 3.75 -6.58 3.51
N TYR A 24 2.68 -7.15 4.07
CA TYR A 24 2.76 -8.39 4.84
C TYR A 24 3.11 -9.60 3.97
N LEU A 25 2.61 -9.66 2.73
CA LEU A 25 2.95 -10.73 1.78
C LEU A 25 4.46 -10.73 1.46
N TYR A 26 5.03 -9.54 1.21
CA TYR A 26 6.46 -9.40 1.03
C TYR A 26 7.25 -9.76 2.29
N ALA A 27 6.77 -9.37 3.47
CA ALA A 27 7.40 -9.71 4.75
C ALA A 27 7.40 -11.23 5.04
N TRP A 28 6.39 -11.97 4.57
CA TRP A 28 6.32 -13.42 4.70
C TRP A 28 7.05 -14.18 3.59
N GLY A 29 7.72 -13.49 2.66
CA GLY A 29 8.44 -14.12 1.55
C GLY A 29 7.53 -14.60 0.40
N LEU A 30 6.26 -14.20 0.38
CA LEU A 30 5.31 -14.47 -0.72
C LEU A 30 5.42 -13.42 -1.85
N GLY A 31 6.55 -12.71 -1.95
CA GLY A 31 6.79 -11.74 -3.02
C GLY A 31 6.72 -12.36 -4.42
N TRP A 32 7.06 -13.64 -4.55
CA TRP A 32 6.99 -14.41 -5.81
C TRP A 32 5.57 -14.49 -6.40
N MET A 33 4.54 -14.33 -5.56
CA MET A 33 3.13 -14.47 -5.95
C MET A 33 2.65 -13.29 -6.81
N PHE A 34 3.39 -12.17 -6.79
CA PHE A 34 3.12 -10.97 -7.57
C PHE A 34 4.02 -10.83 -8.81
N ASP A 35 4.74 -11.91 -9.18
CA ASP A 35 5.75 -11.90 -10.25
C ASP A 35 6.91 -10.91 -9.93
N LYS A 36 7.88 -10.78 -10.83
CA LYS A 36 9.03 -9.85 -10.73
C LYS A 36 8.65 -8.37 -10.89
N ARG A 37 7.36 -8.08 -10.98
CA ARG A 37 6.83 -6.74 -11.27
C ARG A 37 6.63 -5.90 -10.02
N PHE A 38 6.61 -6.50 -8.83
CA PHE A 38 6.44 -5.72 -7.60
C PHE A 38 7.75 -5.71 -6.80
N VAL A 39 8.02 -4.58 -6.15
CA VAL A 39 9.20 -4.40 -5.31
C VAL A 39 8.79 -3.72 -4.02
N LEU A 40 9.30 -4.21 -2.89
CA LEU A 40 9.14 -3.57 -1.60
C LEU A 40 10.18 -2.46 -1.42
N PHE A 41 9.74 -1.21 -1.48
CA PHE A 41 10.59 -0.04 -1.30
C PHE A 41 10.62 0.39 0.16
N HIS A 42 11.82 0.44 0.74
CA HIS A 42 12.06 1.01 2.06
C HIS A 42 12.55 2.45 1.89
N HIS A 43 11.83 3.41 2.47
CA HIS A 43 12.20 4.81 2.38
C HIS A 43 12.08 5.51 3.73
N VAL A 44 12.86 6.58 3.91
CA VAL A 44 12.81 7.42 5.10
C VAL A 44 11.95 8.64 4.79
N GLY A 45 10.93 8.88 5.62
CA GLY A 45 10.04 10.02 5.44
C GLY A 45 10.76 11.34 5.69
N ARG A 46 10.83 12.22 4.70
CA ARG A 46 11.52 13.52 4.81
C ARG A 46 11.10 14.37 6.01
N LYS A 47 9.81 14.38 6.34
CA LYS A 47 9.26 15.19 7.45
C LYS A 47 9.28 14.49 8.80
N SER A 48 9.14 13.16 8.82
CA SER A 48 8.97 12.39 10.06
C SER A 48 10.22 11.62 10.49
N GLY A 49 11.20 11.44 9.59
CA GLY A 49 12.39 10.60 9.82
C GLY A 49 12.10 9.11 9.98
N LYS A 50 10.83 8.69 9.86
CA LYS A 50 10.43 7.29 10.08
C LYS A 50 10.72 6.44 8.85
N HIS A 51 11.05 5.17 9.07
CA HIS A 51 11.13 4.18 8.01
C HIS A 51 9.72 3.75 7.59
N TYR A 52 9.47 3.80 6.29
CA TYR A 52 8.24 3.36 5.67
C TYR A 52 8.54 2.30 4.62
N GLN A 53 7.60 1.38 4.48
CA GLN A 53 7.61 0.31 3.50
C GLN A 53 6.46 0.54 2.52
N THR A 54 6.74 0.46 1.23
CA THR A 54 5.72 0.64 0.18
C THR A 54 5.98 -0.33 -0.94
N VAL A 55 4.97 -1.12 -1.29
CA VAL A 55 5.04 -2.00 -2.45
C VAL A 55 4.70 -1.18 -3.68
N VAL A 56 5.59 -1.21 -4.67
CA VAL A 56 5.46 -0.47 -5.94
C VAL A 56 5.54 -1.46 -7.09
N GLU A 57 4.77 -1.19 -8.14
CA GLU A 57 4.85 -1.93 -9.40
C GLU A 57 5.92 -1.29 -10.31
N VAL A 58 6.77 -2.14 -10.90
CA VAL A 58 7.78 -1.80 -11.90
C VAL A 58 7.08 -1.69 -13.25
N VAL A 59 7.13 -0.48 -13.82
CA VAL A 59 6.64 -0.22 -15.17
C VAL A 59 7.86 -0.07 -16.07
N GLU A 60 8.01 -0.94 -17.07
CA GLU A 60 9.03 -0.81 -18.11
C GLU A 60 8.60 0.30 -19.10
N ILE A 61 9.56 1.11 -19.54
CA ILE A 61 9.37 2.28 -20.43
C ILE A 61 9.84 1.93 -21.83
#